data_AF-A0A0J7K0C3-F1
#
_entry.id   AF-A0A0J7K0C3-F1
#
_cell.length_a   1.000
_cell.length_b   1.000
_cell.length_c   1.000
_cell.angle_alpha   90.00
_cell.angle_beta   90.00
_cell.angle_gamma   90.00
#
_symmetry.space_group_name_H-M   'P 1'
#
loop_
_entity.id
_entity.type
_entity.pdbx_description
1 polymer ?
#
loop_
_entity_poly.entity_id
_entity_poly.type
_entity_poly.pdbx_seq_one_letter_code
_entity_poly.pdbx_strand_id
1 'polypeptide(L)'
;MEILYTILIVNETRGEMVFVEKLTDYVERIIPGYSRTIFKEHFRMFPETFEMVLRAIGSGLQAINNISTGRKTIPEEKQLLIAIWFMATPNSY
;
A
#
# COMPACT_ATOMS: atom_id res chain seq x y z
N MET A 1 -16.35 14.57 33.75
CA MET A 1 -15.40 15.67 33.54
C MET A 1 -14.12 15.23 32.85
N GLU A 2 -13.56 14.05 33.13
CA GLU A 2 -12.28 13.59 32.53
C GLU A 2 -12.29 13.42 31.00
N ILE A 3 -13.41 13.01 30.42
CA ILE A 3 -13.52 12.71 28.97
C ILE A 3 -13.39 13.97 28.10
N LEU A 4 -13.82 15.12 28.61
CA LEU A 4 -13.71 16.39 27.88
C LEU A 4 -12.26 16.92 27.89
N TYR A 5 -11.56 16.73 29.02
CA TYR A 5 -10.15 17.08 29.13
C TYR A 5 -9.26 16.23 28.22
N THR A 6 -9.53 14.93 28.10
CA THR A 6 -8.78 14.06 27.19
C THR A 6 -8.99 14.43 25.73
N ILE A 7 -10.21 14.78 25.31
CA ILE A 7 -10.51 15.24 23.95
C ILE A 7 -9.81 16.57 23.65
N LEU A 8 -9.79 17.52 24.60
CA LEU A 8 -9.10 18.80 24.45
C LEU A 8 -7.58 18.60 24.27
N ILE A 9 -6.93 17.79 25.13
CA ILE A 9 -5.49 17.52 25.05
C ILE A 9 -5.11 16.80 23.75
N VAL A 10 -5.95 15.89 23.24
CA VAL A 10 -5.73 15.22 21.95
C VAL A 10 -5.88 16.17 20.75
N ASN A 11 -6.75 17.18 20.85
CA ASN A 11 -6.91 18.16 19.77
C ASN A 11 -5.78 19.22 19.78
N GLU A 12 -5.30 19.61 20.96
CA GLU A 12 -4.20 20.58 21.11
C GLU A 12 -2.86 20.07 20.54
N THR A 13 -2.69 18.74 20.48
CA THR A 13 -1.43 18.08 20.06
C THR A 13 -1.37 17.72 18.58
N ARG A 14 -2.49 17.84 17.85
CA ARG A 14 -2.54 17.56 16.41
C ARG A 14 -2.24 18.84 15.65
N GLY A 15 -1.02 18.95 15.11
CA GLY A 15 -0.69 20.00 14.15
C GLY A 15 -1.69 20.06 12.99
N GLU A 16 -1.80 21.21 12.33
CA GLU A 16 -2.76 21.42 11.24
C GLU A 16 -2.72 20.26 10.24
N MET A 17 -3.87 19.60 10.04
CA MET A 17 -4.00 18.60 8.98
C MET A 17 -3.98 19.34 7.64
N VAL A 18 -2.80 19.44 7.04
CA VAL A 18 -2.67 19.82 5.65
C VAL A 18 -3.36 18.73 4.83
N PHE A 19 -4.49 19.08 4.22
CA PHE A 19 -5.19 18.20 3.29
C PHE A 19 -4.33 18.09 2.02
N VAL A 20 -3.52 17.04 1.96
CA VAL A 20 -2.85 16.62 0.74
C VAL A 20 -3.81 15.68 0.02
N GLU A 21 -4.21 16.05 -1.19
CA GLU A 21 -5.02 15.18 -2.04
C GLU A 21 -4.25 13.86 -2.27
N LYS A 22 -4.74 12.77 -1.68
CA LYS A 22 -4.10 11.47 -1.82
C LYS A 22 -4.52 10.90 -3.17
N LEU A 23 -3.53 10.49 -3.97
CA LEU A 23 -3.79 9.72 -5.18
C LEU A 23 -4.52 8.42 -4.81
N THR A 24 -5.79 8.31 -5.17
CA THR A 24 -6.60 7.11 -4.94
C THR A 24 -6.55 6.19 -6.15
N ASP A 25 -6.67 4.88 -5.89
CA ASP A 25 -6.94 3.87 -6.92
C ASP A 25 -5.87 3.79 -8.01
N TYR A 26 -4.61 4.14 -7.70
CA TYR A 26 -3.50 4.07 -8.63
C TYR A 26 -3.34 2.66 -9.22
N VAL A 27 -3.41 1.65 -8.35
CA VAL A 27 -3.27 0.25 -8.78
C VAL A 27 -4.40 -0.14 -9.72
N GLU A 28 -5.65 0.22 -9.40
CA GLU A 28 -6.80 -0.11 -10.24
C GLU A 28 -6.86 0.66 -11.56
N ARG A 29 -6.41 1.91 -11.59
CA ARG A 29 -6.63 2.81 -12.72
C ARG A 29 -5.42 2.93 -13.64
N ILE A 30 -4.21 2.83 -13.11
CA ILE A 30 -2.99 3.14 -13.83
C ILE A 30 -2.27 1.87 -14.27
N ILE A 31 -2.06 0.92 -13.34
CA ILE A 31 -1.27 -0.29 -13.60
C ILE A 31 -1.84 -1.16 -14.74
N PRO A 32 -3.17 -1.36 -14.88
CA PRO A 32 -3.72 -2.14 -16.01
C PRO A 32 -3.43 -1.54 -17.39
N GLY A 33 -3.14 -0.23 -17.45
CA GLY A 33 -2.75 0.46 -18.68
C GLY A 33 -1.27 0.34 -19.02
N TYR A 34 -0.45 -0.26 -18.16
CA TYR A 34 0.98 -0.39 -18.40
C TYR A 34 1.29 -1.38 -19.53
N SER A 35 2.14 -0.93 -20.44
CA SER A 35 2.82 -1.86 -21.32
C SER A 35 3.79 -2.73 -20.52
N ARG A 36 4.16 -3.86 -21.09
CA ARG A 36 5.14 -4.78 -20.51
C ARG A 36 6.47 -4.11 -20.14
N THR A 37 6.92 -3.14 -20.94
CA THR A 37 8.15 -2.39 -20.69
C THR A 37 7.97 -1.40 -19.53
N ILE A 38 6.88 -0.63 -19.53
CA ILE A 38 6.58 0.33 -18.45
C ILE A 38 6.47 -0.39 -17.11
N PHE A 39 5.77 -1.53 -17.07
CA PHE A 39 5.66 -2.33 -15.86
C PHE A 39 7.05 -2.75 -15.35
N LYS A 40 7.92 -3.24 -16.24
CA LYS A 40 9.29 -3.62 -15.87
C LYS A 40 10.13 -2.44 -15.39
N GLU A 41 9.95 -1.25 -15.95
CA GLU A 41 10.65 -0.05 -15.48
C GLU A 41 10.26 0.32 -14.05
N HIS A 42 8.97 0.22 -13.71
CA HIS A 42 8.46 0.56 -12.37
C HIS A 42 8.75 -0.52 -11.32
N PHE A 43 8.58 -1.79 -11.68
CA PHE A 43 8.62 -2.92 -10.73
C PHE A 43 9.88 -3.78 -10.87
N ARG A 44 10.79 -3.44 -11.78
CA ARG A 44 12.05 -4.17 -12.07
C ARG A 44 11.87 -5.65 -12.43
N MET A 45 10.66 -6.06 -12.79
CA MET A 45 10.32 -7.40 -13.25
C MET A 45 9.20 -7.34 -14.29
N PHE A 46 9.07 -8.38 -15.10
CA PHE A 46 7.97 -8.45 -16.04
C PHE A 46 6.65 -8.85 -15.35
N PRO A 47 5.48 -8.47 -15.92
CA PRO A 47 4.18 -8.85 -15.37
C PRO A 47 4.04 -10.36 -15.15
N GLU A 48 4.57 -11.18 -16.06
CA GLU A 48 4.48 -12.65 -15.91
C GLU A 48 5.29 -13.17 -14.73
N THR A 49 6.44 -12.54 -14.44
CA THR A 49 7.25 -12.85 -13.26
C THR A 49 6.53 -12.42 -11.99
N PHE A 50 5.89 -11.25 -12.00
CA PHE A 50 5.07 -10.77 -10.89
C PHE A 50 3.96 -11.77 -10.55
N GLU A 51 3.22 -12.26 -11.55
CA GLU A 51 2.17 -13.26 -11.38
C GLU A 51 2.68 -14.60 -10.83
N MET A 52 3.90 -15.00 -11.18
CA MET A 52 4.53 -16.20 -10.60
C MET A 52 4.87 -16.00 -9.13
N VAL A 53 5.42 -14.84 -8.77
CA VAL A 53 5.74 -14.50 -7.37
C VAL A 53 4.46 -14.41 -6.55
N LEU A 54 3.43 -13.72 -7.05
CA LEU A 54 2.15 -13.59 -6.38
C LEU A 54 1.51 -14.95 -6.12
N ARG A 55 1.56 -15.88 -7.08
CA ARG A 55 1.09 -17.26 -6.88
C ARG A 55 1.89 -18.02 -5.83
N ALA A 56 3.20 -17.78 -5.73
CA ALA A 56 4.07 -18.47 -4.78
C ALA A 56 3.84 -18.03 -3.33
N ILE A 57 3.59 -16.73 -3.09
CA ILE A 57 3.50 -16.17 -1.73
C ILE A 57 2.09 -15.69 -1.34
N GLY A 58 1.15 -15.61 -2.29
CA GLY A 58 -0.15 -14.98 -2.10
C GLY A 58 -0.99 -15.64 -1.01
N SER A 59 -0.95 -16.96 -0.88
CA SER A 59 -1.63 -17.69 0.20
C SER A 59 -1.09 -17.31 1.58
N GLY A 60 0.21 -17.04 1.70
CA GLY A 60 0.84 -16.56 2.92
C GLY A 60 0.39 -15.14 3.28
N LEU A 61 0.29 -14.24 2.28
CA LEU A 61 -0.22 -12.89 2.47
C LEU A 61 -1.69 -12.88 2.92
N GLN A 62 -2.51 -13.73 2.31
CA GLN A 62 -3.91 -13.91 2.72
C GLN A 62 -4.03 -14.45 4.15
N ALA A 63 -3.19 -15.42 4.54
CA ALA A 63 -3.19 -15.96 5.90
C ALA A 63 -2.87 -14.87 6.95
N ILE A 64 -1.89 -14.01 6.67
CA ILE A 64 -1.53 -12.88 7.56
C ILE A 64 -2.69 -11.88 7.66
N ASN A 65 -3.32 -11.55 6.52
CA ASN A 65 -4.48 -10.66 6.46
C ASN A 65 -5.63 -11.14 7.36
N ASN A 66 -5.92 -12.43 7.36
CA ASN A 66 -7.01 -13.02 8.14
C ASN A 66 -6.77 -12.98 9.66
N ILE A 67 -5.52 -12.86 10.10
CA ILE A 67 -5.15 -12.78 11.52
C ILE A 67 -5.28 -11.33 12.05
N SER A 68 -5.07 -10.34 11.19
CA SER A 68 -5.13 -8.93 11.58
C SER A 68 -6.57 -8.44 11.83
N THR A 69 -6.90 -8.15 13.09
CA THR A 69 -8.18 -7.55 13.47
C THR A 69 -8.11 -6.02 13.49
N GLY A 70 -9.16 -5.36 12.99
CA GLY A 70 -9.38 -3.91 13.16
C GLY A 70 -8.89 -2.98 12.05
N ARG A 71 -8.11 -3.45 11.06
CA ARG A 71 -7.75 -2.67 9.86
C ARG A 71 -8.31 -3.30 8.59
N LYS A 72 -8.74 -2.46 7.64
CA LYS A 72 -9.10 -2.93 6.29
C LYS A 72 -7.87 -3.58 5.66
N THR A 73 -7.98 -4.86 5.35
CA THR A 73 -6.91 -5.63 4.73
C THR A 73 -6.68 -5.17 3.30
N ILE A 74 -5.40 -5.00 2.94
CA ILE A 74 -4.98 -4.67 1.59
C ILE A 74 -4.91 -5.98 0.79
N PRO A 75 -5.48 -6.07 -0.43
CA PRO A 75 -5.32 -7.24 -1.29
C PRO A 75 -3.85 -7.62 -1.51
N GLU A 76 -3.56 -8.91 -1.58
CA GLU A 76 -2.20 -9.47 -1.72
C GLU A 76 -1.44 -8.90 -2.92
N GLU A 77 -2.11 -8.71 -4.06
CA GLU A 77 -1.53 -8.10 -5.26
C GLU A 77 -1.00 -6.69 -4.96
N LYS A 78 -1.83 -5.86 -4.31
CA LYS A 78 -1.45 -4.50 -3.92
C LYS A 78 -0.31 -4.49 -2.92
N GLN A 79 -0.33 -5.39 -1.94
CA GLN A 79 0.75 -5.48 -0.96
C GLN A 79 2.08 -5.77 -1.66
N LEU A 80 2.08 -6.73 -2.59
CA LEU A 80 3.27 -7.09 -3.33
C LEU A 80 3.74 -5.96 -4.26
N LEU A 81 2.84 -5.28 -4.97
CA LEU A 81 3.16 -4.13 -5.82
C LEU A 81 3.81 -3.00 -5.02
N ILE A 82 3.25 -2.67 -3.84
CA ILE A 82 3.80 -1.64 -2.94
C ILE A 82 5.21 -2.04 -2.48
N ALA A 83 5.37 -3.28 -2.01
CA ALA A 83 6.65 -3.78 -1.54
C ALA A 83 7.71 -3.75 -2.65
N ILE A 84 7.39 -4.22 -3.85
CA ILE A 84 8.30 -4.22 -4.99
C ILE A 84 8.65 -2.79 -5.38
N TRP A 85 7.67 -1.90 -5.52
CA TRP A 85 7.93 -0.50 -5.88
C TRP A 85 8.86 0.17 -4.88
N PHE A 86 8.63 -0.06 -3.58
CA PHE A 86 9.49 0.44 -2.52
C PHE A 86 10.94 -0.07 -2.64
N MET A 87 11.13 -1.37 -2.86
CA MET A 87 12.48 -1.96 -3.02
C MET A 87 13.15 -1.60 -4.35
N ALA A 88 12.37 -1.37 -5.40
CA ALA A 88 12.83 -1.04 -6.75
C ALA A 88 13.36 0.39 -6.89
N THR A 89 13.07 1.25 -5.90
CA THR A 89 13.38 2.68 -5.92
C THR A 89 14.47 2.98 -4.89
N PRO A 90 15.76 2.88 -5.24
CA PRO A 90 16.88 2.93 -4.28
C PRO A 90 17.04 4.28 -3.54
N ASN A 91 16.32 5.33 -3.95
CA ASN A 91 16.40 6.68 -3.38
C ASN A 91 15.09 7.13 -2.68
N SER A 92 14.29 6.23 -2.09
CA SER A 92 12.99 6.62 -1.51
C SER A 92 13.05 7.33 -0.14
N TYR A 93 14.19 7.88 0.27
CA TYR A 93 14.39 8.62 1.53
C TYR A 93 14.87 10.03 1.29
#